data_AF-A0A350LQ07-F1
#
_entry.id   AF-A0A350LQ07-F1
#
_cell.length_a   1.000
_cell.length_b   1.000
_cell.length_c   1.000
_cell.angle_alpha   90.00
_cell.angle_beta   90.00
_cell.angle_gamma   90.00
#
_symmetry.space_group_name_H-M   'P 1'
#
loop_
_entity.id
_entity.type
_entity.pdbx_description
1 polymer ?
#
loop_
_entity_poly.entity_id
_entity_poly.type
_entity_poly.pdbx_seq_one_letter_code
_entity_poly.pdbx_strand_id
1 'polypeptide(L)'
;FRSYVEPLIVMITIPLAFLGVIWGHVLMGYNISMPSLVGAASLAGIVVNNAILLVGVINARRAEGLSAALAAGEAVRSRFRPIFVSVSTTIMGMAP
;
A
#
# COMPACT_ATOMS: atom_id res chain seq x y z
N PHE A 1 10.49 11.00 9.22
CA PHE A 1 9.35 10.93 10.15
C PHE A 1 9.46 12.04 11.18
N ARG A 2 8.80 13.18 10.96
CA ARG A 2 8.78 14.32 11.91
C ARG A 2 7.50 14.31 12.78
N SER A 3 6.64 13.30 12.63
CA SER A 3 5.40 13.11 13.38
C SER A 3 5.13 11.63 13.68
N TYR A 4 4.67 11.33 14.89
CA TYR A 4 4.21 10.00 15.34
C TYR A 4 2.94 9.51 14.63
N VAL A 5 2.26 10.40 13.90
CA VAL A 5 1.04 10.08 13.14
C VAL A 5 1.36 9.36 11.82
N GLU A 6 2.52 9.63 11.21
CA GLU A 6 2.91 9.03 9.93
C GLU A 6 3.09 7.50 10.04
N PRO A 7 3.81 6.96 11.05
CA PRO A 7 3.89 5.51 11.26
C PRO A 7 2.53 4.88 11.53
N LEU A 8 1.65 5.57 12.27
CA LEU A 8 0.31 5.06 12.59
C LEU A 8 -0.53 4.88 11.32
N ILE A 9 -0.48 5.85 10.40
CA ILE A 9 -1.16 5.75 9.09
C ILE A 9 -0.65 4.53 8.31
N VAL A 10 0.66 4.29 8.32
CA VAL A 10 1.27 3.13 7.65
C VAL A 10 0.89 1.82 8.34
N MET A 11 0.75 1.78 9.66
CA MET A 11 0.31 0.58 10.37
C MET A 11 -1.15 0.22 10.08
N ILE A 12 -2.03 1.21 9.89
CA ILE A 12 -3.45 1.00 9.56
C ILE A 12 -3.63 0.37 8.17
N THR A 13 -2.68 0.54 7.25
CA THR A 13 -2.79 -0.09 5.92
C THR A 13 -2.53 -1.60 5.95
N ILE A 14 -1.87 -2.13 6.99
CA ILE A 14 -1.57 -3.57 7.12
C ILE A 14 -2.86 -4.40 7.31
N PRO A 15 -3.75 -4.10 8.28
CA PRO A 15 -5.05 -4.77 8.39
C PRO A 15 -5.87 -4.68 7.10
N LEU A 16 -5.79 -3.54 6.40
CA LEU A 16 -6.48 -3.34 5.12
C LEU A 16 -5.98 -4.30 4.04
N ALA A 17 -4.66 -4.55 3.99
CA ALA A 17 -4.07 -5.52 3.09
C ALA A 17 -4.55 -6.95 3.40
N PHE A 18 -4.67 -7.31 4.69
CA PHE A 18 -5.19 -8.61 5.11
C PHE A 18 -6.63 -8.85 4.70
N LEU A 19 -7.48 -7.81 4.72
CA LEU A 19 -8.83 -7.93 4.18
C LEU A 19 -8.81 -8.38 2.72
N GLY A 20 -7.92 -7.81 1.90
CA GLY A 20 -7.73 -8.23 0.51
C GLY A 20 -7.34 -9.70 0.35
N VAL A 21 -6.46 -10.20 1.23
CA VAL A 21 -6.05 -11.62 1.24
C VAL A 21 -7.23 -12.54 1.57
N ILE A 22 -8.00 -12.19 2.60
CA ILE A 22 -9.18 -12.97 3.03
C ILE A 22 -10.22 -13.00 1.91
N TRP A 23 -10.57 -11.84 1.35
CA TRP A 23 -11.53 -11.74 0.25
C TRP A 23 -11.04 -12.49 -0.99
N GLY A 24 -9.75 -12.43 -1.31
CA GLY A 24 -9.15 -13.18 -2.42
C GLY A 24 -9.31 -14.70 -2.26
N HIS A 25 -9.08 -15.22 -1.05
CA HIS A 25 -9.29 -16.64 -0.74
C HIS A 25 -10.75 -17.05 -0.83
N VAL A 26 -11.66 -16.22 -0.28
CA VAL A 26 -13.11 -16.46 -0.33
C VAL A 26 -13.61 -16.49 -1.78
N LEU A 27 -13.17 -15.56 -2.62
CA LEU A 27 -13.56 -15.49 -4.03
C LEU A 27 -13.04 -16.68 -4.85
N MET A 28 -11.84 -17.18 -4.54
CA MET A 28 -11.27 -18.34 -5.24
C MET A 28 -11.70 -19.69 -4.63
N GLY A 29 -12.34 -19.70 -3.46
CA GLY A 29 -12.73 -20.91 -2.74
C GLY A 29 -11.56 -21.69 -2.12
N TYR A 30 -10.39 -21.06 -1.97
CA TYR A 30 -9.19 -21.69 -1.41
C TYR A 30 -9.05 -21.41 0.08
N ASN A 31 -8.56 -22.40 0.83
CA ASN A 31 -8.18 -22.22 2.24
C ASN A 31 -6.85 -21.46 2.36
N ILE A 32 -6.68 -20.71 3.44
CA ILE A 32 -5.39 -20.09 3.76
C ILE A 32 -4.37 -21.20 4.01
N SER A 33 -3.29 -21.18 3.24
CA SER A 33 -2.22 -22.17 3.27
C SER A 33 -0.86 -21.53 3.56
N MET A 34 0.19 -22.33 3.76
CA MET A 34 1.55 -21.81 3.96
C MET A 34 2.01 -20.87 2.83
N PRO A 35 1.84 -21.21 1.54
CA PRO A 35 2.10 -20.27 0.44
C PRO A 35 1.30 -18.96 0.54
N SER A 36 0.04 -19.04 0.97
CA SER A 36 -0.82 -17.86 1.15
C SER A 36 -0.27 -16.91 2.22
N LEU A 37 0.28 -17.44 3.31
CA LEU A 37 0.90 -16.65 4.37
C LEU A 37 2.18 -15.95 3.90
N VAL A 38 3.00 -16.64 3.11
CA VAL A 38 4.19 -16.03 2.49
C VAL A 38 3.77 -14.89 1.57
N GLY A 39 2.78 -15.12 0.70
CA GLY A 39 2.24 -14.09 -0.17
C GLY A 39 1.63 -12.90 0.59
N ALA A 40 0.91 -13.15 1.69
CA ALA A 40 0.35 -12.12 2.55
C ALA A 40 1.45 -11.26 3.20
N ALA A 41 2.53 -11.89 3.66
CA ALA A 41 3.68 -11.17 4.23
C ALA A 41 4.38 -10.29 3.17
N SER A 42 4.57 -10.81 1.95
CA SER A 42 5.11 -10.03 0.83
C SER A 42 4.21 -8.86 0.47
N LEU A 43 2.89 -9.06 0.42
CA LEU A 43 1.91 -8.00 0.17
C LEU A 43 1.98 -6.91 1.25
N ALA A 44 2.07 -7.28 2.52
CA ALA A 44 2.21 -6.34 3.61
C ALA A 44 3.45 -5.44 3.43
N GLY A 45 4.59 -6.01 3.04
CA GLY A 45 5.81 -5.25 2.73
C GLY A 45 5.63 -4.25 1.59
N ILE A 46 4.97 -4.66 0.50
CA ILE A 46 4.70 -3.79 -0.65
C ILE A 46 3.77 -2.63 -0.25
N VAL A 47 2.71 -2.92 0.50
CA VAL A 47 1.74 -1.92 0.97
C VAL A 47 2.40 -0.91 1.91
N VAL A 48 3.23 -1.38 2.85
CA VAL A 48 4.00 -0.52 3.76
C VAL A 48 4.96 0.39 2.98
N ASN A 49 5.71 -0.17 2.02
CA ASN A 49 6.63 0.60 1.20
C ASN A 49 5.91 1.69 0.41
N ASN A 50 4.79 1.34 -0.23
CA ASN A 50 3.97 2.29 -0.99
C ASN A 50 3.37 3.38 -0.09
N ALA A 51 2.94 3.04 1.12
CA ALA A 51 2.40 4.00 2.08
C ALA A 51 3.48 4.99 2.56
N ILE A 52 4.68 4.51 2.91
CA ILE A 52 5.82 5.37 3.30
C ILE A 52 6.15 6.34 2.16
N LEU A 53 6.24 5.82 0.93
CA LEU A 53 6.56 6.58 -0.25
C LEU A 53 5.52 7.67 -0.55
N LEU A 54 4.23 7.36 -0.38
CA LEU A 54 3.13 8.30 -0.57
C LEU A 54 3.16 9.40 0.51
N VAL A 55 3.28 9.03 1.78
CA VAL A 55 3.38 9.98 2.90
C VAL A 55 4.58 10.92 2.72
N GLY A 56 5.71 10.40 2.24
CA GLY A 56 6.87 11.22 1.90
C GLY A 56 6.57 12.30 0.87
N VAL A 57 5.82 11.98 -0.20
CA VAL A 57 5.41 12.96 -1.21
C VAL A 57 4.41 13.96 -0.65
N ILE A 58 3.45 13.52 0.17
CA ILE A 58 2.49 14.42 0.85
C ILE A 58 3.25 15.43 1.69
N ASN A 59 4.22 14.98 2.49
CA ASN A 59 5.01 15.87 3.33
C ASN A 59 5.89 16.83 2.53
N ALA A 60 6.46 16.38 1.41
CA ALA A 60 7.19 17.28 0.50
C ALA A 60 6.28 18.39 -0.03
N ARG A 61 5.08 18.05 -0.50
CA ARG A 61 4.09 19.03 -0.98
C ARG A 61 3.56 19.95 0.11
N ARG A 62 3.38 19.43 1.32
CA ARG A 62 3.05 20.28 2.49
C ARG A 62 4.16 21.27 2.82
N ALA A 63 5.44 20.89 2.63
CA ALA A 63 6.56 21.80 2.82
C ALA A 63 6.63 22.91 1.76
N GLU A 64 6.05 22.67 0.58
CA GLU A 64 5.86 23.67 -0.49
C GLU A 64 4.67 24.62 -0.22
N GLY A 65 3.97 24.46 0.91
CA GLY A 65 2.87 25.34 1.34
C GLY A 65 1.46 24.85 1.00
N LEU A 66 1.32 23.66 0.39
CA LEU A 66 0.00 23.07 0.10
C LEU A 66 -0.70 22.59 1.38
N SER A 67 -2.03 22.72 1.41
CA SER A 67 -2.86 22.15 2.47
C SER A 67 -2.81 20.61 2.43
N ALA A 68 -3.03 19.94 3.57
CA ALA A 68 -2.91 18.48 3.66
C ALA A 68 -3.81 17.73 2.67
N ALA A 69 -5.03 18.22 2.42
CA ALA A 69 -5.97 17.62 1.49
C ALA A 69 -5.51 17.77 0.02
N LEU A 70 -5.03 18.96 -0.36
CA LEU A 70 -4.50 19.21 -1.70
C LEU A 70 -3.21 18.42 -1.95
N ALA A 71 -2.30 18.43 -0.98
CA ALA A 71 -1.06 17.66 -1.02
C ALA A 71 -1.33 16.14 -1.15
N ALA A 72 -2.32 15.62 -0.43
CA ALA A 72 -2.76 14.23 -0.56
C ALA A 72 -3.31 13.93 -1.96
N GLY A 73 -4.17 14.79 -2.50
CA GLY A 73 -4.73 14.63 -3.84
C GLY A 73 -3.65 14.60 -4.93
N GLU A 74 -2.68 15.53 -4.88
CA GLU A 74 -1.57 15.57 -5.83
C GLU A 74 -0.60 14.40 -5.67
N ALA A 75 -0.28 14.02 -4.43
CA ALA A 75 0.57 12.88 -4.13
C ALA A 75 -0.06 11.58 -4.69
N VAL A 76 -1.36 11.38 -4.47
CA VAL A 76 -2.07 10.21 -5.02
C VAL A 76 -2.06 10.27 -6.55
N ARG A 77 -2.37 11.40 -7.16
CA ARG A 77 -2.40 11.53 -8.64
C ARG A 77 -1.03 11.24 -9.27
N SER A 78 0.06 11.71 -8.68
CA SER A 78 1.42 11.48 -9.17
C SER A 78 1.91 10.04 -8.93
N ARG A 79 1.47 9.40 -7.84
CA ARG A 79 1.89 8.04 -7.47
C ARG A 79 0.99 6.93 -7.98
N PHE A 80 -0.23 7.24 -8.43
CA PHE A 80 -1.20 6.25 -8.89
C PHE A 80 -0.62 5.34 -9.98
N ARG A 81 -0.05 5.91 -11.04
CA ARG A 81 0.50 5.15 -12.16
C ARG A 81 1.70 4.28 -11.75
N PRO A 82 2.72 4.79 -11.02
CA PRO A 82 3.79 3.96 -10.48
C PRO A 82 3.32 2.81 -9.59
N ILE A 83 2.42 3.08 -8.64
CA ILE A 83 1.90 2.06 -7.71
C ILE A 83 1.15 0.98 -8.48
N PHE A 84 0.31 1.38 -9.44
CA PHE A 84 -0.46 0.44 -10.26
C PHE A 84 0.45 -0.50 -11.06
N VAL A 85 1.50 0.03 -11.68
CA VAL A 85 2.49 -0.78 -12.42
C VAL A 85 3.18 -1.76 -11.48
N SER A 86 3.69 -1.28 -10.33
CA SER A 86 4.38 -2.15 -9.36
C SER A 86 3.50 -3.30 -8.88
N VAL A 87 2.24 -3.02 -8.50
CA VAL A 87 1.31 -4.04 -8.02
C VAL A 87 0.99 -5.03 -9.14
N SER A 88 0.71 -4.54 -10.35
CA SER A 88 0.41 -5.40 -11.51
C SER A 88 1.58 -6.31 -11.86
N THR A 89 2.81 -5.80 -11.82
CA THR A 89 4.01 -6.60 -12.06
C THR A 89 4.20 -7.68 -11.01
N THR A 90 3.93 -7.40 -9.73
CA THR A 90 3.96 -8.43 -8.68
C THR A 90 2.93 -9.52 -8.93
N ILE A 91 1.69 -9.14 -9.27
CA ILE A 91 0.63 -10.11 -9.55
C ILE A 91 1.00 -10.99 -10.75
N MET A 92 1.49 -10.39 -11.84
CA MET A 92 1.96 -11.14 -13.01
C MET A 92 3.18 -12.02 -12.71
N GLY A 93 4.14 -11.55 -11.91
CA GLY A 93 5.32 -12.34 -11.56
C GLY A 93 5.03 -13.51 -10.62
N MET A 94 3.90 -13.48 -9.92
CA MET A 94 3.41 -14.57 -9.08
C MET A 94 2.35 -15.44 -9.78
N ALA A 95 1.86 -15.00 -10.94
CA ALA A 95 1.03 -15.83 -11.81
C ALA A 95 1.92 -16.89 -12.48
N PRO A 96 1.47 -18.15 -12.54
CA PRO A 96 2.24 -19.25 -13.13
C PRO A 96 2.44 -19.11 -14.65
#